data_AF-R5Q0E4-F1
#
_entry.id   AF-R5Q0E4-F1
#
_cell.length_a   1.000
_cell.length_b   1.000
_cell.length_c   1.000
_cell.angle_alpha   90.00
_cell.angle_beta   90.00
_cell.angle_gamma   90.00
#
_symmetry.space_group_name_H-M   'P 1'
#
loop_
_entity.id
_entity.type
_entity.pdbx_description
1 polymer ?
#
loop_
_entity_poly.entity_id
_entity_poly.type
_entity_poly.pdbx_seq_one_letter_code
_entity_poly.pdbx_strand_id
1 'polypeptide(L)'
;MPAEKKPAEKKTVSKVEKKVEKATKKEIKKTVKKTVKKILKAQEKNEKLLKKSAKHKENAAAKKMVELIEKTLSAGKAEDIVVIDLSGKTALADYLVVATGRAPRHVTALGEQVQLRLKKTGVPAAIEGNDTGDWVIVDAGDVIVHVFHPETRELYCIEELWGEETPRKAR
;
A
#
# COMPACT_ATOMS: atom_id res chain seq x y z
N MET A 1 51.04 -34.19 -79.23
CA MET A 1 51.16 -32.80 -78.75
C MET A 1 49.76 -32.20 -78.72
N PRO A 2 49.38 -31.29 -77.80
CA PRO A 2 49.56 -31.26 -76.35
C PRO A 2 48.20 -30.96 -75.62
N ALA A 3 48.28 -30.80 -74.30
CA ALA A 3 47.19 -30.58 -73.34
C ALA A 3 46.76 -29.11 -73.20
N GLU A 4 45.57 -28.85 -72.61
CA GLU A 4 45.31 -27.82 -71.58
C GLU A 4 43.86 -27.96 -71.03
N LYS A 5 43.66 -28.50 -69.82
CA LYS A 5 43.57 -27.86 -68.49
C LYS A 5 42.23 -27.13 -68.17
N LYS A 6 41.53 -27.71 -67.17
CA LYS A 6 40.52 -27.20 -66.18
C LYS A 6 41.00 -25.91 -65.45
N PRO A 7 40.28 -25.26 -64.47
CA PRO A 7 38.92 -25.48 -63.90
C PRO A 7 38.15 -24.22 -63.34
N ALA A 8 36.86 -24.42 -62.98
CA ALA A 8 36.15 -23.99 -61.76
C ALA A 8 36.27 -22.54 -61.18
N GLU A 9 35.18 -21.75 -61.26
CA GLU A 9 35.02 -20.54 -60.41
C GLU A 9 33.62 -20.32 -59.77
N LYS A 10 32.62 -21.17 -60.01
CA LYS A 10 31.24 -20.94 -59.52
C LYS A 10 30.92 -21.43 -58.09
N LYS A 11 31.87 -21.99 -57.33
CA LYS A 11 31.60 -22.58 -55.99
C LYS A 11 31.94 -21.69 -54.79
N THR A 12 32.56 -20.53 -54.98
CA THR A 12 33.11 -19.72 -53.87
C THR A 12 32.17 -18.62 -53.36
N VAL A 13 31.23 -18.14 -54.18
CA VAL A 13 30.37 -16.98 -53.84
C VAL A 13 29.23 -17.36 -52.87
N SER A 14 28.57 -18.51 -53.07
CA SER A 14 27.39 -18.94 -52.29
C SER A 14 27.67 -19.34 -50.83
N LYS A 15 28.95 -19.64 -50.52
CA LYS A 15 29.39 -20.00 -49.16
C LYS A 15 29.70 -18.76 -48.31
N VAL A 16 30.01 -17.63 -48.96
CA VAL A 16 30.29 -16.35 -48.30
C VAL A 16 28.98 -15.63 -47.94
N GLU A 17 28.01 -15.58 -48.86
CA GLU A 17 26.70 -14.93 -48.63
C GLU A 17 25.89 -15.58 -47.50
N LYS A 18 25.83 -16.93 -47.46
CA LYS A 18 25.19 -17.66 -46.35
C LYS A 18 25.89 -17.46 -45.00
N LYS A 19 27.19 -17.14 -45.00
CA LYS A 19 27.97 -16.87 -43.78
C LYS A 19 27.71 -15.43 -43.30
N VAL A 20 27.62 -14.48 -44.23
CA VAL A 20 27.30 -13.07 -43.97
C VAL A 20 25.85 -12.93 -43.45
N GLU A 21 24.87 -13.61 -44.05
CA GLU A 21 23.46 -13.56 -43.62
C GLU A 21 23.24 -14.23 -42.24
N LYS A 22 23.98 -15.31 -41.94
CA LYS A 22 23.98 -15.93 -40.61
C LYS A 22 24.66 -15.03 -39.57
N ALA A 23 25.72 -14.33 -39.94
CA ALA A 23 26.40 -13.39 -39.04
C ALA A 23 25.51 -12.18 -38.74
N THR A 24 24.86 -11.59 -39.74
CA THR A 24 23.94 -10.45 -39.57
C THR A 24 22.69 -10.84 -38.78
N LYS A 25 22.07 -12.00 -39.04
CA LYS A 25 20.94 -12.50 -38.22
C LYS A 25 21.33 -12.70 -36.76
N LYS A 26 22.55 -13.16 -36.48
CA LYS A 26 23.05 -13.38 -35.11
C LYS A 26 23.33 -12.07 -34.38
N GLU A 27 23.88 -11.09 -35.09
CA GLU A 27 24.11 -9.73 -34.60
C GLU A 27 22.78 -9.03 -34.29
N ILE A 28 21.81 -9.06 -35.22
CA ILE A 28 20.47 -8.48 -35.06
C ILE A 28 19.75 -9.12 -33.87
N LYS A 29 19.79 -10.45 -33.72
CA LYS A 29 19.14 -11.15 -32.59
C LYS A 29 19.76 -10.74 -31.25
N LYS A 30 21.07 -10.47 -31.22
CA LYS A 30 21.79 -10.02 -30.03
C LYS A 30 21.40 -8.58 -29.67
N THR A 31 21.27 -7.71 -30.66
CA THR A 31 20.82 -6.31 -30.48
C THR A 31 19.37 -6.25 -30.02
N VAL A 32 18.46 -6.98 -30.67
CA VAL A 32 17.04 -7.08 -30.27
C VAL A 32 16.89 -7.59 -28.84
N LYS A 33 17.60 -8.66 -28.46
CA LYS A 33 17.55 -9.22 -27.08
C LYS A 33 18.06 -8.21 -26.04
N LYS A 34 19.07 -7.41 -26.38
CA LYS A 34 19.61 -6.36 -25.50
C LYS A 34 18.62 -5.20 -25.35
N THR A 35 17.93 -4.83 -26.41
CA THR A 35 16.90 -3.78 -26.40
C THR A 35 15.66 -4.22 -25.61
N VAL A 36 15.14 -5.43 -25.85
CA VAL A 36 14.01 -5.99 -25.10
C VAL A 36 14.31 -6.07 -23.60
N LYS A 37 15.52 -6.51 -23.22
CA LYS A 37 15.93 -6.56 -21.81
C LYS A 37 16.05 -5.18 -21.16
N LYS A 38 16.44 -4.15 -21.91
CA LYS A 38 16.42 -2.75 -21.43
C LYS A 38 15.00 -2.24 -21.22
N ILE A 39 14.08 -2.54 -22.15
CA ILE A 39 12.68 -2.12 -22.07
C ILE A 39 12.00 -2.77 -20.87
N LEU A 40 12.16 -4.09 -20.66
CA LEU A 40 11.59 -4.80 -19.49
C LEU A 40 12.06 -4.20 -18.16
N LYS A 41 13.37 -3.93 -18.03
CA LYS A 41 13.93 -3.28 -16.83
C LYS A 41 13.42 -1.86 -16.64
N ALA A 42 13.20 -1.11 -17.72
CA ALA A 42 12.63 0.23 -17.66
C ALA A 42 11.15 0.19 -17.25
N GLN A 43 10.38 -0.80 -17.73
CA GLN A 43 8.98 -1.02 -17.33
C GLN A 43 8.87 -1.38 -15.84
N GLU A 44 9.65 -2.35 -15.34
CA GLU A 44 9.68 -2.69 -13.91
C GLU A 44 10.04 -1.47 -13.04
N LYS A 45 10.99 -0.64 -13.50
CA LYS A 45 11.41 0.56 -12.78
C LYS A 45 10.30 1.63 -12.76
N ASN A 46 9.61 1.83 -13.88
CA ASN A 46 8.46 2.73 -13.94
C ASN A 46 7.29 2.25 -13.08
N GLU A 47 6.99 0.95 -13.10
CA GLU A 47 5.94 0.36 -12.26
C GLU A 47 6.22 0.57 -10.76
N LYS A 48 7.48 0.42 -10.34
CA LYS A 48 7.91 0.70 -8.97
C LYS A 48 7.80 2.18 -8.61
N LEU A 49 8.15 3.08 -9.53
CA LEU A 49 8.02 4.53 -9.31
C LEU A 49 6.54 4.94 -9.20
N LEU A 50 5.68 4.40 -10.07
CA LEU A 50 4.23 4.61 -10.04
C LEU A 50 3.63 4.13 -8.70
N LYS A 51 3.99 2.92 -8.26
CA LYS A 51 3.56 2.37 -6.96
C LYS A 51 4.07 3.21 -5.78
N LYS A 52 5.31 3.72 -5.86
CA LYS A 52 5.89 4.58 -4.80
C LYS A 52 5.20 5.94 -4.72
N SER A 53 4.89 6.57 -5.86
CA SER A 53 4.17 7.85 -5.88
C SER A 53 2.70 7.71 -5.44
N ALA A 54 2.04 6.62 -5.82
CA ALA A 54 0.66 6.33 -5.39
C ALA A 54 0.61 6.15 -3.87
N LYS A 55 1.48 5.29 -3.31
CA LYS A 55 1.58 5.06 -1.86
C LYS A 55 1.90 6.33 -1.06
N HIS A 56 2.72 7.24 -1.61
CA HIS A 56 3.01 8.50 -0.93
C HIS A 56 1.82 9.46 -0.90
N LYS A 57 0.99 9.45 -1.95
CA LYS A 57 -0.21 10.28 -2.05
C LYS A 57 -1.36 9.73 -1.19
N GLU A 58 -1.48 8.40 -1.14
CA GLU A 58 -2.42 7.64 -0.29
C GLU A 58 -2.12 7.86 1.20
N ASN A 59 -0.85 7.68 1.62
CA ASN A 59 -0.44 7.97 3.00
C ASN A 59 -0.68 9.44 3.41
N ALA A 60 -0.63 10.40 2.47
CA ALA A 60 -0.90 11.80 2.77
C ALA A 60 -2.40 12.09 2.97
N ALA A 61 -3.28 11.37 2.28
CA ALA A 61 -4.73 11.46 2.49
C ALA A 61 -5.13 10.80 3.81
N ALA A 62 -4.61 9.60 4.09
CA ALA A 62 -4.84 8.89 5.35
C ALA A 62 -4.38 9.70 6.57
N LYS A 63 -3.21 10.35 6.51
CA LYS A 63 -2.74 11.25 7.58
C LYS A 63 -3.69 12.42 7.85
N LYS A 64 -4.28 13.02 6.82
CA LYS A 64 -5.27 14.10 6.99
C LYS A 64 -6.55 13.59 7.65
N MET A 65 -6.96 12.35 7.35
CA MET A 65 -8.10 11.71 8.01
C MET A 65 -7.80 11.46 9.48
N VAL A 66 -6.62 10.94 9.82
CA VAL A 66 -6.17 10.78 11.21
C VAL A 66 -6.22 12.12 11.95
N GLU A 67 -5.66 13.20 11.40
CA GLU A 67 -5.67 14.51 12.05
C GLU A 67 -7.10 15.03 12.30
N LEU A 68 -8.02 14.78 11.37
CA LEU A 68 -9.43 15.11 11.53
C LEU A 68 -10.10 14.29 12.65
N ILE A 69 -9.79 12.99 12.71
CA ILE A 69 -10.29 12.06 13.72
C ILE A 69 -9.78 12.47 15.10
N GLU A 70 -8.48 12.69 15.26
CA GLU A 70 -7.86 13.16 16.52
C GLU A 70 -8.49 14.47 16.99
N LYS A 71 -8.66 15.45 16.10
CA LYS A 71 -9.33 16.71 16.44
C LYS A 71 -10.77 16.49 16.88
N THR A 72 -11.47 15.56 16.24
CA THR A 72 -12.87 15.25 16.58
C THR A 72 -12.96 14.58 17.94
N LEU A 73 -12.11 13.59 18.20
CA LEU A 73 -12.03 12.88 19.48
C LEU A 73 -11.61 13.82 20.61
N SER A 74 -10.61 14.68 20.38
CA SER A 74 -10.16 15.69 21.33
C SER A 74 -11.25 16.72 21.63
N ALA A 75 -11.96 17.22 20.62
CA ALA A 75 -13.11 18.11 20.83
C ALA A 75 -14.25 17.42 21.59
N GLY A 76 -14.41 16.12 21.38
CA GLY A 76 -15.32 15.26 22.14
C GLY A 76 -14.85 14.96 23.57
N LYS A 77 -13.63 15.36 23.97
CA LYS A 77 -13.00 15.03 25.26
C LYS A 77 -12.75 13.53 25.46
N ALA A 78 -12.39 12.83 24.39
CA ALA A 78 -11.86 11.47 24.50
C ALA A 78 -10.52 11.50 25.26
N GLU A 79 -10.25 10.42 25.99
CA GLU A 79 -9.03 10.20 26.77
C GLU A 79 -8.13 9.21 26.04
N ASP A 80 -6.82 9.25 26.32
CA ASP A 80 -5.83 8.29 25.84
C ASP A 80 -5.90 7.99 24.34
N ILE A 81 -5.92 9.02 23.50
CA ILE A 81 -5.95 8.86 22.05
C ILE A 81 -4.57 8.38 21.59
N VAL A 82 -4.52 7.18 21.01
CA VAL A 82 -3.32 6.54 20.48
C VAL A 82 -3.51 6.32 18.99
N VAL A 83 -2.52 6.70 18.20
CA VAL A 83 -2.51 6.49 16.74
C VAL A 83 -1.42 5.49 16.40
N ILE A 84 -1.83 4.40 15.76
CA ILE A 84 -0.97 3.29 15.39
C ILE A 84 -0.82 3.29 13.87
N ASP A 85 0.43 3.38 13.40
CA ASP A 85 0.76 3.20 11.99
C ASP A 85 0.77 1.69 11.65
N LEU A 86 -0.17 1.31 10.78
CA LEU A 86 -0.35 -0.03 10.25
C LEU A 86 0.22 -0.18 8.84
N SER A 87 0.79 0.88 8.25
CA SER A 87 1.25 0.87 6.87
C SER A 87 2.32 -0.21 6.64
N GLY A 88 1.98 -1.20 5.84
CA GLY A 88 2.85 -2.34 5.53
C GLY A 88 2.85 -3.47 6.58
N LYS A 89 2.06 -3.36 7.65
CA LYS A 89 1.79 -4.46 8.60
C LYS A 89 0.54 -5.26 8.19
N THR A 90 -0.51 -4.57 7.75
CA THR A 90 -1.77 -5.18 7.28
C THR A 90 -2.29 -4.49 6.02
N ALA A 91 -3.15 -5.19 5.27
CA ALA A 91 -3.89 -4.63 4.14
C ALA A 91 -5.29 -4.12 4.54
N LEU A 92 -5.65 -4.21 5.82
CA LEU A 92 -6.96 -3.81 6.33
C LEU A 92 -7.12 -2.28 6.37
N ALA A 93 -6.13 -1.57 6.90
CA ALA A 93 -6.10 -0.13 7.02
C ALA A 93 -4.64 0.36 7.13
N ASP A 94 -4.39 1.64 6.81
CA ASP A 94 -3.08 2.27 6.99
C ASP A 94 -2.89 2.79 8.43
N TYR A 95 -3.96 3.20 9.10
CA TYR A 95 -3.90 3.68 10.49
C TYR A 95 -5.01 3.08 11.34
N LEU A 96 -4.67 2.81 12.59
CA LEU A 96 -5.62 2.47 13.64
C LEU A 96 -5.56 3.55 14.72
N VAL A 97 -6.69 4.16 15.02
CA VAL A 97 -6.83 5.14 16.10
C VAL A 97 -7.59 4.48 17.24
N VAL A 98 -7.03 4.49 18.44
CA VAL A 98 -7.67 3.95 19.64
C VAL A 98 -7.90 5.08 20.62
N ALA A 99 -9.10 5.18 21.18
CA ALA A 99 -9.46 6.23 22.12
C ALA A 99 -10.33 5.68 23.25
N THR A 100 -10.31 6.35 24.40
CA THR A 100 -11.09 6.00 25.59
C THR A 100 -12.25 6.98 25.76
N GLY A 101 -13.45 6.46 26.01
CA GLY A 101 -14.62 7.23 26.40
C GLY A 101 -15.04 6.94 27.85
N ARG A 102 -15.12 7.97 28.69
CA ARG A 102 -15.45 7.88 30.13
C ARG A 102 -16.79 7.23 30.54
N ALA A 103 -17.71 6.96 29.60
CA ALA A 103 -19.02 6.38 29.87
C ALA A 103 -19.62 5.77 28.57
N PRO A 104 -20.52 4.79 28.64
CA PRO A 104 -21.07 4.16 27.43
C PRO A 104 -21.72 5.14 26.45
N ARG A 105 -22.52 6.10 26.95
CA ARG A 105 -23.11 7.17 26.13
C ARG A 105 -22.07 8.12 25.52
N HIS A 106 -20.91 8.24 26.16
CA HIS A 106 -19.82 9.06 25.65
C HIS A 106 -19.09 8.34 24.51
N VAL A 107 -18.86 7.04 24.65
CA VAL A 107 -18.26 6.19 23.61
C VAL A 107 -19.10 6.21 22.35
N THR A 108 -20.42 5.99 22.46
CA THR A 108 -21.35 6.06 21.31
C THR A 108 -21.34 7.44 20.65
N ALA A 109 -21.46 8.51 21.45
CA ALA A 109 -21.42 9.87 20.94
C ALA A 109 -20.11 10.21 20.21
N LEU A 110 -18.96 9.75 20.73
CA LEU A 110 -17.67 9.94 20.08
C LEU A 110 -17.61 9.23 18.72
N GLY A 111 -18.05 7.98 18.65
CA GLY A 111 -18.12 7.23 17.39
C GLY A 111 -19.03 7.89 16.35
N GLU A 112 -20.23 8.33 16.76
CA GLU A 112 -21.17 9.06 15.90
C GLU A 112 -20.60 10.40 15.44
N GLN A 113 -19.93 11.15 16.32
CA GLN A 113 -19.27 12.41 15.96
C GLN A 113 -18.18 12.21 14.92
N VAL A 114 -17.33 11.19 15.10
CA VAL A 114 -16.29 10.83 14.13
C VAL A 114 -16.91 10.44 12.79
N GLN A 115 -17.91 9.56 12.78
CA GLN A 115 -18.62 9.16 11.56
C GLN A 115 -19.21 10.37 10.83
N LEU A 116 -19.88 11.27 11.56
CA LEU A 116 -20.50 12.47 10.99
C LEU A 116 -19.46 13.41 10.37
N ARG A 117 -18.30 13.57 11.00
CA ARG A 117 -17.20 14.41 10.50
C ARG A 117 -16.58 13.82 9.23
N LEU A 118 -16.37 12.50 9.19
CA LEU A 118 -15.86 11.81 8.01
C LEU A 118 -16.84 11.87 6.84
N LYS A 119 -18.13 11.64 7.09
CA LYS A 119 -19.18 11.78 6.07
C LYS A 119 -19.23 13.19 5.48
N LYS A 120 -19.02 14.24 6.29
CA LYS A 120 -18.93 15.63 5.80
C LYS A 120 -17.75 15.89 4.88
N THR A 121 -16.68 15.10 4.98
CA THR A 121 -15.53 15.15 4.06
C THR A 121 -15.71 14.29 2.80
N GLY A 122 -16.87 13.62 2.65
CA GLY A 122 -17.14 12.72 1.53
C GLY A 122 -16.54 11.33 1.71
N VAL A 123 -16.02 11.00 2.90
CA VAL A 123 -15.48 9.67 3.22
C VAL A 123 -16.62 8.81 3.75
N PRO A 124 -16.93 7.65 3.13
CA PRO A 124 -17.89 6.72 3.69
C PRO A 124 -17.33 6.15 4.99
N ALA A 125 -18.14 6.18 6.04
CA ALA A 125 -17.77 5.63 7.34
C ALA A 125 -18.91 4.76 7.88
N ALA A 126 -18.59 3.51 8.21
CA ALA A 126 -19.49 2.58 8.90
C ALA A 126 -19.27 2.67 10.40
N ILE A 127 -20.33 2.42 11.19
CA ILE A 127 -20.25 2.36 12.65
C ILE A 127 -20.77 1.01 13.11
N GLU A 128 -20.05 0.37 14.01
CA GLU A 128 -20.43 -0.90 14.64
C GLU A 128 -20.29 -0.80 16.17
N GLY A 129 -21.06 -1.59 16.92
CA GLY A 129 -21.00 -1.63 18.39
C GLY A 129 -21.72 -0.49 19.12
N ASN A 130 -22.52 0.33 18.41
CA ASN A 130 -23.20 1.49 18.98
C ASN A 130 -24.31 1.14 20.00
N ASP A 131 -24.76 -0.11 20.05
CA ASP A 131 -25.90 -0.52 20.87
C ASP A 131 -25.58 -0.58 22.38
N THR A 132 -24.38 -1.03 22.74
CA THR A 132 -23.96 -1.22 24.14
C THR A 132 -23.13 -0.04 24.64
N GLY A 133 -22.36 0.59 23.76
CA GLY A 133 -21.47 1.71 24.11
C GLY A 133 -20.21 1.30 24.88
N ASP A 134 -19.96 -0.01 25.04
CA ASP A 134 -18.72 -0.49 25.66
C ASP A 134 -17.55 -0.45 24.68
N TRP A 135 -17.85 -0.63 23.39
CA TRP A 135 -16.89 -0.60 22.31
C TRP A 135 -17.58 -0.20 21.01
N VAL A 136 -17.09 0.87 20.40
CA VAL A 136 -17.56 1.35 19.10
C VAL A 136 -16.41 1.32 18.11
N ILE A 137 -16.69 0.81 16.91
CA ILE A 137 -15.76 0.80 15.79
C ILE A 137 -16.31 1.75 14.73
N VAL A 138 -15.46 2.63 14.22
CA VAL A 138 -15.74 3.44 13.03
C VAL A 138 -14.75 3.05 11.95
N ASP A 139 -15.27 2.42 10.89
CA ASP A 139 -14.47 2.00 9.74
C ASP A 139 -14.59 3.03 8.61
N ALA A 140 -13.47 3.63 8.22
CA ALA A 140 -13.36 4.58 7.11
C ALA A 140 -12.47 4.07 5.96
N GLY A 141 -12.21 2.76 5.88
CA GLY A 141 -11.35 2.13 4.89
C GLY A 141 -9.87 2.28 5.22
N ASP A 142 -9.28 3.45 4.93
CA ASP A 142 -7.84 3.68 5.15
C ASP A 142 -7.49 3.89 6.63
N VAL A 143 -8.48 4.30 7.44
CA VAL A 143 -8.34 4.54 8.87
C VAL A 143 -9.48 3.86 9.62
N ILE A 144 -9.13 3.11 10.66
CA ILE A 144 -10.11 2.49 11.56
C ILE A 144 -9.99 3.13 12.93
N VAL A 145 -11.12 3.47 13.53
CA VAL A 145 -11.18 4.09 14.86
C VAL A 145 -11.86 3.14 15.83
N HIS A 146 -11.21 2.84 16.93
CA HIS A 146 -11.78 2.09 18.05
C HIS A 146 -11.96 3.04 19.23
N VAL A 147 -13.19 3.16 19.71
CA VAL A 147 -13.49 3.90 20.93
C VAL A 147 -13.94 2.90 21.98
N PHE A 148 -13.21 2.81 23.08
CA PHE A 148 -13.46 1.87 24.16
C PHE A 148 -13.94 2.56 25.43
N HIS A 149 -14.76 1.86 26.20
CA HIS A 149 -14.88 2.13 27.63
C HIS A 149 -13.58 1.71 28.36
N PRO A 150 -13.12 2.40 29.42
CA PRO A 150 -11.84 2.12 30.07
C PRO A 150 -11.68 0.65 30.49
N GLU A 151 -12.72 0.07 31.08
CA GLU A 151 -12.71 -1.32 31.54
C GLU A 151 -12.53 -2.32 30.39
N THR A 152 -13.21 -2.06 29.27
CA THR A 152 -13.13 -2.88 28.05
C THR A 152 -11.76 -2.75 27.39
N ARG A 153 -11.18 -1.54 27.39
CA ARG A 153 -9.84 -1.28 26.83
C ARG A 153 -8.75 -2.05 27.58
N GLU A 154 -8.81 -2.04 28.91
CA GLU A 154 -7.89 -2.80 29.78
C GLU A 154 -8.08 -4.32 29.69
N LEU A 155 -9.30 -4.79 29.39
CA LEU A 155 -9.57 -6.22 29.27
C LEU A 155 -9.02 -6.80 27.95
N TYR A 156 -9.22 -6.09 26.84
CA TYR A 156 -8.87 -6.59 25.51
C TYR A 156 -7.47 -6.19 25.05
N CYS A 157 -6.91 -5.09 25.58
CA CYS A 157 -5.54 -4.63 25.32
C CYS A 157 -5.10 -4.70 23.84
N ILE A 158 -5.97 -4.37 22.89
CA ILE A 158 -5.71 -4.62 21.46
C ILE A 158 -4.52 -3.83 20.91
N GLU A 159 -4.10 -2.76 21.59
CA GLU A 159 -2.91 -1.96 21.26
C GLU A 159 -1.63 -2.79 21.39
N GLU A 160 -1.59 -3.75 22.33
CA GLU A 160 -0.42 -4.63 22.54
C GLU A 160 -0.19 -5.56 21.33
N LEU A 161 -1.24 -5.93 20.60
CA LEU A 161 -1.13 -6.71 19.37
C LEU A 161 -0.29 -6.00 18.30
N TRP A 162 -0.21 -4.67 18.36
CA TRP A 162 0.52 -3.83 17.42
C TRP A 162 1.78 -3.20 18.02
N GLY A 163 2.14 -3.57 19.25
CA GLY A 163 3.34 -3.14 19.96
C GLY A 163 3.21 -1.79 20.67
N GLU A 164 1.99 -1.28 20.85
CA GLU A 164 1.72 -0.04 21.61
C GLU A 164 1.36 -0.39 23.06
N GLU A 165 1.65 0.55 23.98
CA GLU A 165 1.38 0.35 25.40
C GLU A 165 -0.06 0.74 25.74
N THR A 166 -0.78 -0.19 26.38
CA THR A 166 -2.13 0.07 26.87
C THR A 166 -2.06 0.95 28.13
N PRO A 167 -2.82 2.05 28.19
CA PRO A 167 -2.88 2.86 29.40
C PRO A 167 -3.58 2.05 30.49
N ARG A 168 -2.80 1.40 31.34
CA ARG A 168 -3.28 0.70 32.54
C ARG A 168 -3.49 1.70 33.66
N LYS A 169 -4.67 1.72 34.28
CA LYS A 169 -4.82 2.36 35.58
C LYS A 169 -3.90 1.66 36.59
N ALA A 170 -3.05 2.45 37.25
CA ALA A 170 -2.29 1.97 38.40
C ALA A 170 -3.29 1.46 39.45
N ARG A 171 -3.15 0.19 39.81
CA ARG A 171 -4.05 -0.53 40.72
C ARG A 171 -3.79 -0.17 42.17
#